data_AF-A0A818FMI8-F1
#
_entry.id   AF-A0A818FMI8-F1
#
_cell.length_a   1.000
_cell.length_b   1.000
_cell.length_c   1.000
_cell.angle_alpha   90.00
_cell.angle_beta   90.00
_cell.angle_gamma   90.00
#
_symmetry.space_group_name_H-M   'P 1'
#
loop_
_entity.id
_entity.type
_entity.pdbx_description
1 polymer ?
#
loop_
_entity_poly.entity_id
_entity_poly.type
_entity_poly.pdbx_seq_one_letter_code
_entity_poly.pdbx_strand_id
1 'polypeptide(L)'
;MFNVTTNSLFQQTLLPFSELDSFNDPIVHQAEISAANGITNAKSIARLYASLIGDLDVTKRLLNTKILKQATKSNTPENEPDQVLMQISTIFGMGFMTYGSVFNIMGPGTFGHNDSISGSLFGLLLCDSLEAAVEGQSPESFDQAKTLRGGGKLQLKSGQFTDDGSTALCLAIALLGSETDNAVIHPSTVQMNLYRRWYESGYLSSTGECFDIAKSDKLSSADASYYGSASSHASGNGSLMRLASAPLLYQRDPLNAMNESINSSETMHAWQLCLDSCRVYTGLIIGALQGATKEELLNSDQLYVPAGLSHDY
;
A
#
# COMPACT_ATOMS: atom_id res chain seq x y z
N MET A 1 -25.33 -7.46 -42.00
CA MET A 1 -24.52 -7.97 -40.87
C MET A 1 -23.73 -6.78 -40.36
N PHE A 2 -24.29 -6.05 -39.38
CA PHE A 2 -23.70 -4.79 -38.92
C PHE A 2 -22.52 -5.10 -38.01
N ASN A 3 -21.32 -4.75 -38.46
CA ASN A 3 -20.11 -4.76 -37.67
C ASN A 3 -20.13 -3.48 -36.83
N VAL A 4 -20.51 -3.57 -35.56
CA VAL A 4 -20.36 -2.48 -34.61
C VAL A 4 -19.15 -2.80 -33.76
N THR A 5 -18.01 -2.21 -34.09
CA THR A 5 -16.90 -2.05 -33.15
C THR A 5 -17.37 -1.10 -32.05
N THR A 6 -17.84 -1.64 -30.94
CA THR A 6 -18.22 -0.85 -29.77
C THR A 6 -16.95 -0.41 -29.03
N ASN A 7 -16.36 0.70 -29.45
CA ASN A 7 -15.45 1.50 -28.61
C ASN A 7 -16.27 2.19 -27.51
N SER A 8 -16.82 1.43 -26.56
CA SER A 8 -17.50 2.05 -25.43
C SER A 8 -16.47 2.44 -24.37
N LEU A 9 -16.58 3.67 -23.87
CA LEU A 9 -15.79 4.19 -22.74
C LEU A 9 -15.80 3.23 -21.54
N PHE A 10 -16.88 2.47 -21.40
CA PHE A 10 -17.13 1.47 -20.37
C PHE A 10 -16.11 0.32 -20.38
N GLN A 11 -15.62 -0.07 -21.56
CA GLN A 11 -14.66 -1.16 -21.72
C GLN A 11 -13.22 -0.72 -21.37
N GLN A 12 -12.93 0.59 -21.43
CA GLN A 12 -11.64 1.15 -21.02
C GLN A 12 -11.54 1.40 -19.50
N THR A 13 -12.67 1.51 -18.80
CA THR A 13 -12.70 1.81 -17.36
C THR A 13 -12.59 0.60 -16.43
N LEU A 14 -12.80 -0.63 -16.92
CA LEU A 14 -12.94 -1.81 -16.04
C LEU A 14 -11.70 -2.72 -15.95
N LEU A 15 -10.73 -2.68 -16.88
CA LEU A 15 -9.49 -3.49 -16.84
C LEU A 15 -8.33 -2.84 -17.65
N PRO A 16 -7.07 -3.22 -17.36
CA PRO A 16 -6.07 -2.36 -16.72
C PRO A 16 -5.63 -1.16 -17.57
N PHE A 17 -5.30 -0.07 -16.88
CA PHE A 17 -4.59 1.10 -17.38
C PHE A 17 -3.24 0.69 -17.99
N SER A 18 -3.24 0.24 -19.24
CA SER A 18 -2.03 -0.17 -19.96
C SER A 18 -1.12 1.01 -20.32
N GLU A 19 -1.61 2.24 -20.19
CA GLU A 19 -0.87 3.47 -20.43
C GLU A 19 -1.13 4.48 -19.29
N LEU A 20 -0.45 4.28 -18.15
CA LEU A 20 -0.51 5.17 -16.97
C LEU A 20 -0.22 6.66 -17.29
N ASP A 21 0.48 6.95 -18.38
CA ASP A 21 0.80 8.33 -18.81
C ASP A 21 -0.36 9.07 -19.49
N SER A 22 -1.39 8.37 -19.96
CA SER A 22 -2.52 8.98 -20.69
C SER A 22 -3.29 10.00 -19.83
N PHE A 23 -3.39 9.79 -18.52
CA PHE A 23 -4.04 10.72 -17.60
C PHE A 23 -3.19 11.95 -17.24
N ASN A 24 -1.93 12.02 -17.69
CA ASN A 24 -1.11 13.23 -17.60
C ASN A 24 -1.06 14.00 -18.92
N ASP A 25 -1.68 13.51 -19.99
CA ASP A 25 -1.76 14.18 -21.28
C ASP A 25 -2.76 15.36 -21.22
N PRO A 26 -2.34 16.59 -21.56
CA PRO A 26 -3.23 17.75 -21.63
C PRO A 26 -4.45 17.57 -22.54
N ILE A 27 -4.35 16.72 -23.57
CA ILE A 27 -5.47 16.41 -24.47
C ILE A 27 -6.53 15.58 -23.74
N VAL A 28 -6.11 14.64 -22.89
CA VAL A 28 -7.02 13.84 -22.06
C VAL A 28 -7.66 14.70 -20.97
N HIS A 29 -6.92 15.67 -20.40
CA HIS A 29 -7.49 16.65 -19.47
C HIS A 29 -8.58 17.51 -20.11
N GLN A 30 -8.39 17.92 -21.36
CA GLN A 30 -9.37 18.73 -22.11
C GLN A 30 -10.63 17.96 -22.47
N ALA A 31 -10.59 16.63 -22.48
CA ALA A 31 -11.75 15.80 -22.79
C ALA A 31 -12.81 15.80 -21.66
N GLU A 32 -12.49 16.41 -20.52
CA GLU A 32 -13.37 16.55 -19.36
C GLU A 32 -14.05 15.24 -18.93
N ILE A 33 -13.29 14.15 -18.90
CA ILE A 33 -13.84 12.82 -18.68
C ILE A 33 -14.44 12.73 -17.27
N SER A 34 -15.73 12.42 -17.18
CA SER A 34 -16.45 12.20 -15.92
C SER A 34 -15.74 11.14 -15.06
N ALA A 35 -15.58 11.42 -13.75
CA ALA A 35 -14.81 10.62 -12.77
C ALA A 35 -13.28 10.54 -12.98
N ALA A 36 -12.76 11.09 -14.09
CA ALA A 36 -11.34 11.20 -14.43
C ALA A 36 -10.79 12.63 -14.27
N ASN A 37 -11.66 13.62 -14.23
CA ASN A 37 -11.34 15.04 -14.05
C ASN A 37 -10.92 15.47 -12.64
N GLY A 38 -10.79 14.53 -11.71
CA GLY A 38 -10.09 14.75 -10.45
C GLY A 38 -8.60 14.82 -10.70
N ILE A 39 -8.11 15.87 -11.38
CA ILE A 39 -6.67 16.10 -11.53
C ILE A 39 -6.15 16.46 -10.14
N THR A 40 -5.56 15.47 -9.48
CA THR A 40 -5.01 15.62 -8.15
C THR A 40 -3.76 14.77 -8.06
N ASN A 41 -2.77 15.25 -7.33
CA ASN A 41 -1.59 14.45 -7.03
C ASN A 41 -1.78 13.76 -5.67
N ALA A 42 -0.95 12.76 -5.38
CA ALA A 42 -1.02 12.03 -4.12
C ALA A 42 -1.01 12.95 -2.89
N LYS A 43 -0.27 14.07 -2.94
CA LYS A 43 -0.23 15.07 -1.86
C LYS A 43 -1.56 15.80 -1.66
N SER A 44 -2.23 16.17 -2.74
CA SER A 44 -3.56 16.80 -2.70
C SER A 44 -4.64 15.82 -2.25
N ILE A 45 -4.56 14.55 -2.68
CA ILE A 45 -5.43 13.46 -2.20
C ILE A 45 -5.22 13.24 -0.69
N ALA A 46 -3.98 13.04 -0.25
CA ALA A 46 -3.66 12.82 1.16
C ALA A 46 -4.12 13.99 2.03
N ARG A 47 -3.96 15.23 1.57
CA ARG A 47 -4.47 16.42 2.27
C ARG A 47 -5.99 16.46 2.32
N LEU A 48 -6.68 16.13 1.22
CA LEU A 48 -8.13 16.05 1.18
C LEU A 48 -8.62 15.07 2.26
N TYR A 49 -8.09 13.85 2.29
CA TYR A 49 -8.51 12.83 3.26
C TYR A 49 -8.09 13.16 4.70
N ALA A 50 -6.87 13.66 4.92
CA ALA A 50 -6.45 14.09 6.26
C ALA A 50 -7.34 15.22 6.79
N SER A 51 -7.81 16.11 5.91
CA SER A 51 -8.77 17.17 6.28
C SER A 51 -10.18 16.67 6.59
N LEU A 52 -10.53 15.40 6.32
CA LEU A 52 -11.84 14.84 6.73
C LEU A 52 -11.86 14.47 8.23
N ILE A 53 -10.68 14.19 8.78
CA ILE A 53 -10.49 13.70 10.15
C ILE A 53 -10.23 14.87 11.11
N GLY A 54 -9.43 15.86 10.69
CA GLY A 54 -9.06 16.98 11.54
C GLY A 54 -8.60 18.22 10.78
N ASP A 55 -8.21 19.24 11.54
CA ASP A 55 -7.55 20.42 10.99
C ASP A 55 -6.12 20.08 10.57
N LEU A 56 -5.68 20.62 9.44
CA LEU A 56 -4.29 20.61 8.97
C LEU A 56 -3.71 22.02 9.12
N ASP A 57 -2.38 22.13 9.17
CA ASP A 57 -1.65 23.41 9.34
C ASP A 57 -2.09 24.50 8.36
N VAL A 58 -2.48 24.10 7.15
CA VAL A 58 -2.85 25.00 6.04
C VAL A 58 -4.32 24.92 5.64
N THR A 59 -5.10 23.99 6.21
CA THR A 59 -6.49 23.77 5.81
C THR A 59 -7.32 23.28 6.99
N LYS A 60 -8.45 23.94 7.25
CA LYS A 60 -9.42 23.46 8.25
C LYS A 60 -10.10 22.17 7.79
N ARG A 61 -10.62 21.43 8.75
CA ARG A 61 -11.39 20.22 8.50
C ARG A 61 -12.49 20.47 7.48
N LEU A 62 -12.54 19.67 6.42
CA LEU A 62 -13.44 19.88 5.28
C LEU A 62 -14.89 19.58 5.63
N LEU A 63 -15.12 18.48 6.36
CA LEU A 63 -16.45 18.09 6.84
C LEU A 63 -16.51 18.25 8.35
N ASN A 64 -17.48 19.03 8.83
CA ASN A 64 -17.76 19.05 10.27
C ASN A 64 -18.25 17.65 10.73
N THR A 65 -18.18 17.40 12.04
CA THR A 65 -18.52 16.10 12.63
C THR A 65 -19.92 15.60 12.27
N LYS A 66 -20.89 16.51 12.10
CA LYS A 66 -22.26 16.15 11.71
C LYS A 66 -22.31 15.64 10.27
N ILE A 67 -21.64 16.32 9.35
CA ILE A 67 -21.60 15.91 7.94
C ILE A 67 -20.74 14.65 7.77
N LEU A 68 -19.62 14.51 8.49
CA LEU A 68 -18.84 13.28 8.45
C LEU A 68 -19.69 12.07 8.87
N LYS A 69 -20.43 12.17 9.98
CA LYS A 69 -21.35 11.11 10.42
C LYS A 69 -22.41 10.75 9.39
N GLN A 70 -22.85 11.71 8.58
CA GLN A 70 -23.77 11.45 7.48
C GLN A 70 -23.09 10.82 6.26
N ALA A 71 -21.86 11.24 5.94
CA ALA A 71 -21.07 10.69 4.84
C ALA A 71 -20.72 9.22 5.06
N THR A 72 -20.46 8.82 6.31
CA THR A 72 -20.14 7.43 6.71
C THR A 72 -21.38 6.54 6.87
N LYS A 73 -22.58 7.12 6.86
CA LYS A 73 -23.83 6.37 7.05
C LYS A 73 -24.28 5.81 5.71
N SER A 74 -24.45 4.49 5.63
CA SER A 74 -25.14 3.87 4.49
C SER A 74 -26.57 4.41 4.36
N ASN A 75 -26.93 4.83 3.16
CA ASN A 75 -28.28 5.21 2.77
C ASN A 75 -28.94 4.18 1.86
N THR A 76 -28.23 3.11 1.52
CA THR A 76 -28.74 1.98 0.74
C THR A 76 -29.17 0.84 1.66
N PRO A 77 -30.27 0.13 1.36
CA PRO A 77 -30.68 -1.05 2.13
C PRO A 77 -29.60 -2.13 2.16
N GLU A 78 -29.45 -2.80 3.30
CA GLU A 78 -28.44 -3.84 3.47
C GLU A 78 -28.72 -5.03 2.53
N ASN A 79 -27.67 -5.50 1.85
CA ASN A 79 -27.70 -6.65 0.94
C ASN A 79 -28.65 -6.51 -0.26
N GLU A 80 -29.13 -5.31 -0.56
CA GLU A 80 -29.89 -5.08 -1.79
C GLU A 80 -28.92 -5.04 -2.98
N PRO A 81 -29.09 -5.92 -3.99
CA PRO A 81 -28.24 -5.91 -5.16
C PRO A 81 -28.50 -4.67 -6.01
N ASP A 82 -27.43 -4.00 -6.45
CA ASP A 82 -27.56 -2.89 -7.38
C ASP A 82 -28.07 -3.40 -8.73
N GLN A 83 -29.28 -2.99 -9.08
CA GLN A 83 -29.98 -3.47 -10.26
C GLN A 83 -29.33 -3.02 -11.59
N VAL A 84 -28.44 -2.03 -11.54
CA VAL A 84 -27.75 -1.45 -12.70
C VAL A 84 -26.31 -1.97 -12.79
N LEU A 85 -25.63 -2.12 -11.66
CA LEU A 85 -24.24 -2.61 -11.57
C LEU A 85 -24.18 -4.13 -11.41
N MET A 86 -24.71 -4.84 -12.40
CA MET A 86 -24.57 -6.31 -12.52
C MET A 86 -25.09 -7.12 -11.30
N GLN A 87 -26.08 -6.60 -10.57
CA GLN A 87 -26.63 -7.24 -9.35
C GLN A 87 -25.61 -7.45 -8.23
N ILE A 88 -24.54 -6.66 -8.20
CA ILE A 88 -23.56 -6.73 -7.13
C ILE A 88 -24.02 -5.83 -5.98
N SER A 89 -23.84 -6.29 -4.73
CA SER A 89 -24.14 -5.48 -3.56
C SER A 89 -23.19 -4.28 -3.49
N THR A 90 -23.72 -3.09 -3.79
CA THR A 90 -23.00 -1.82 -3.61
C THR A 90 -23.73 -0.95 -2.61
N ILE A 91 -22.99 -0.54 -1.59
CA ILE A 91 -23.54 0.21 -0.46
C ILE A 91 -23.00 1.64 -0.54
N PHE A 92 -23.90 2.64 -0.51
CA PHE A 92 -23.53 4.04 -0.66
C PHE A 92 -23.99 4.89 0.52
N GLY A 93 -23.14 5.83 0.93
CA GLY A 93 -23.47 6.93 1.82
C GLY A 93 -23.88 8.17 1.03
N MET A 94 -23.41 9.37 1.43
CA MET A 94 -23.64 10.59 0.64
C MET A 94 -22.66 10.68 -0.54
N GLY A 95 -22.93 9.91 -1.60
CA GLY A 95 -22.20 9.96 -2.88
C GLY A 95 -20.94 9.10 -2.96
N PHE A 96 -20.60 8.39 -1.90
CA PHE A 96 -19.43 7.50 -1.85
C PHE A 96 -19.82 6.09 -1.42
N MET A 97 -19.11 5.08 -1.92
CA MET A 97 -19.26 3.71 -1.47
C MET A 97 -18.82 3.61 0.00
N THR A 98 -19.64 2.97 0.84
CA THR A 98 -19.35 2.76 2.26
C THR A 98 -18.99 1.30 2.53
N TYR A 99 -18.54 1.04 3.76
CA TYR A 99 -18.38 -0.31 4.31
C TYR A 99 -19.51 -1.27 3.87
N GLY A 100 -19.11 -2.48 3.44
CA GLY A 100 -20.03 -3.55 3.05
C GLY A 100 -20.37 -3.59 1.55
N SER A 101 -19.92 -2.59 0.79
CA SER A 101 -19.85 -2.70 -0.68
C SER A 101 -18.74 -3.67 -1.10
N VAL A 102 -18.95 -4.44 -2.17
CA VAL A 102 -17.91 -5.30 -2.76
C VAL A 102 -16.62 -4.54 -3.10
N PHE A 103 -16.73 -3.23 -3.37
CA PHE A 103 -15.62 -2.36 -3.76
C PHE A 103 -15.01 -1.58 -2.58
N ASN A 104 -15.59 -1.71 -1.39
CA ASN A 104 -15.10 -1.11 -0.14
C ASN A 104 -15.07 -2.19 0.96
N ILE A 105 -13.95 -2.92 0.98
CA ILE A 105 -13.71 -4.05 1.86
C ILE A 105 -13.26 -3.66 3.28
N MET A 106 -13.40 -2.39 3.68
CA MET A 106 -12.87 -1.85 4.94
C MET A 106 -13.80 -2.10 6.14
N GLY A 107 -13.66 -1.40 7.27
CA GLY A 107 -14.53 -1.55 8.46
C GLY A 107 -15.67 -0.52 8.54
N PRO A 108 -16.65 -0.69 9.46
CA PRO A 108 -17.71 0.29 9.69
C PRO A 108 -17.15 1.71 9.95
N GLY A 109 -17.74 2.73 9.31
CA GLY A 109 -17.29 4.13 9.43
C GLY A 109 -16.38 4.62 8.30
N THR A 110 -16.08 3.79 7.30
CA THR A 110 -15.31 4.15 6.11
C THR A 110 -16.21 4.48 4.91
N PHE A 111 -15.77 5.41 4.05
CA PHE A 111 -16.43 5.79 2.81
C PHE A 111 -15.41 6.27 1.76
N GLY A 112 -15.70 6.09 0.48
CA GLY A 112 -14.84 6.51 -0.62
C GLY A 112 -14.19 5.33 -1.35
N HIS A 113 -13.14 5.63 -2.13
CA HIS A 113 -12.26 4.60 -2.71
C HIS A 113 -11.34 4.02 -1.62
N ASN A 114 -10.68 2.87 -1.89
CA ASN A 114 -9.81 2.17 -0.93
C ASN A 114 -8.61 3.04 -0.45
N ASP A 115 -8.83 3.95 0.50
CA ASP A 115 -7.95 5.11 0.70
C ASP A 115 -6.79 4.87 1.66
N SER A 116 -6.96 4.10 2.75
CA SER A 116 -5.86 3.84 3.68
C SER A 116 -4.89 2.73 3.20
N ILE A 117 -5.41 1.70 2.54
CA ILE A 117 -4.58 0.65 1.93
C ILE A 117 -3.78 1.22 0.75
N SER A 118 -4.47 1.89 -0.19
CA SER A 118 -3.79 2.52 -1.32
C SER A 118 -2.89 3.66 -0.86
N GLY A 119 -3.33 4.48 0.10
CA GLY A 119 -2.53 5.57 0.66
C GLY A 119 -1.25 5.07 1.35
N SER A 120 -1.29 3.93 2.04
CA SER A 120 -0.11 3.33 2.66
C SER A 120 0.87 2.78 1.61
N LEU A 121 0.38 2.02 0.62
CA LEU A 121 1.24 1.48 -0.45
C LEU A 121 1.80 2.58 -1.36
N PHE A 122 0.99 3.57 -1.76
CA PHE A 122 1.49 4.72 -2.51
C PHE A 122 2.42 5.58 -1.67
N GLY A 123 2.13 5.76 -0.37
CA GLY A 123 3.00 6.47 0.56
C GLY A 123 4.39 5.84 0.63
N LEU A 124 4.46 4.51 0.71
CA LEU A 124 5.70 3.74 0.66
C LEU A 124 6.47 4.04 -0.64
N LEU A 125 5.86 3.82 -1.81
CA LEU A 125 6.51 4.03 -3.11
C LEU A 125 6.95 5.48 -3.34
N LEU A 126 6.16 6.44 -2.86
CA LEU A 126 6.47 7.87 -2.96
C LEU A 126 7.62 8.26 -2.05
N CYS A 127 7.65 7.76 -0.81
CA CYS A 127 8.72 8.04 0.14
C CYS A 127 10.04 7.46 -0.34
N ASP A 128 10.03 6.21 -0.81
CA ASP A 128 11.17 5.55 -1.46
C ASP A 128 11.69 6.43 -2.63
N SER A 129 10.82 6.76 -3.58
CA SER A 129 11.22 7.59 -4.74
C SER A 129 11.76 8.99 -4.36
N LEU A 130 11.31 9.55 -3.23
CA LEU A 130 11.81 10.82 -2.71
C LEU A 130 13.18 10.66 -2.04
N GLU A 131 13.37 9.58 -1.27
CA GLU A 131 14.61 9.26 -0.57
C GLU A 131 15.74 8.93 -1.54
N ALA A 132 15.45 8.17 -2.60
CA ALA A 132 16.45 7.76 -3.59
C ALA A 132 17.22 8.93 -4.22
N ALA A 133 16.62 10.12 -4.29
CA ALA A 133 17.27 11.32 -4.80
C ALA A 133 18.38 11.87 -3.89
N VAL A 134 18.32 11.56 -2.59
CA VAL A 134 19.21 12.09 -1.54
C VAL A 134 19.91 11.01 -0.73
N GLU A 135 19.76 9.75 -1.12
CA GLU A 135 20.33 8.60 -0.43
C GLU A 135 21.85 8.72 -0.27
N GLY A 136 22.34 8.44 0.95
CA GLY A 136 23.76 8.55 1.32
C GLY A 136 24.28 9.98 1.53
N GLN A 137 23.43 11.00 1.41
CA GLN A 137 23.79 12.40 1.69
C GLN A 137 23.51 12.77 3.16
N SER A 138 24.23 13.74 3.71
CA SER A 138 23.94 14.24 5.06
C SER A 138 22.71 15.16 5.03
N PRO A 139 21.89 15.21 6.09
CA PRO A 139 20.68 16.04 6.13
C PRO A 139 20.92 17.54 5.82
N GLU A 140 22.13 18.05 6.09
CA GLU A 140 22.52 19.44 5.85
C GLU A 140 22.97 19.72 4.42
N SER A 141 23.17 18.68 3.61
CA SER A 141 23.78 18.78 2.28
C SER A 141 22.79 18.92 1.13
N PHE A 142 21.48 18.84 1.39
CA PHE A 142 20.44 18.99 0.38
C PHE A 142 19.26 19.81 0.89
N ASP A 143 18.61 20.52 -0.03
CA ASP A 143 17.36 21.21 0.27
C ASP A 143 16.21 20.22 0.47
N GLN A 144 15.29 20.56 1.37
CA GLN A 144 14.08 19.78 1.63
C GLN A 144 13.43 19.28 0.32
N ALA A 145 13.27 17.96 0.21
CA ALA A 145 12.60 17.32 -0.90
C ALA A 145 11.09 17.65 -0.85
N LYS A 146 10.63 18.47 -1.82
CA LYS A 146 9.23 18.94 -1.90
C LYS A 146 8.46 18.32 -3.07
N THR A 147 9.17 17.69 -4.01
CA THR A 147 8.67 17.14 -5.27
C THR A 147 9.45 15.88 -5.61
N LEU A 148 8.87 15.00 -6.42
CA LEU A 148 9.61 13.89 -7.04
C LEU A 148 10.59 14.48 -8.07
N ARG A 149 11.89 14.37 -7.80
CA ARG A 149 12.94 14.99 -8.64
C ARG A 149 13.74 13.97 -9.44
N GLY A 150 13.77 12.71 -9.02
CA GLY A 150 14.74 11.75 -9.53
C GLY A 150 16.19 12.15 -9.18
N GLY A 151 17.16 11.59 -9.88
CA GLY A 151 18.58 11.82 -9.67
C GLY A 151 19.19 10.88 -8.66
N GLY A 152 19.97 11.42 -7.71
CA GLY A 152 20.69 10.64 -6.70
C GLY A 152 21.86 9.85 -7.27
N LYS A 153 22.46 9.01 -6.42
CA LYS A 153 23.59 8.13 -6.77
C LYS A 153 23.24 7.18 -7.93
N LEU A 154 21.97 6.78 -8.02
CA LEU A 154 21.44 5.82 -8.98
C LEU A 154 20.92 6.48 -10.28
N GLN A 155 20.91 7.81 -10.36
CA GLN A 155 20.46 8.58 -11.54
C GLN A 155 19.04 8.21 -12.00
N LEU A 156 18.12 8.02 -11.06
CA LEU A 156 16.74 7.62 -11.34
C LEU A 156 15.92 8.72 -12.02
N LYS A 157 14.92 8.32 -12.83
CA LYS A 157 13.90 9.26 -13.31
C LYS A 157 12.95 9.63 -12.16
N SER A 158 12.27 10.77 -12.30
CA SER A 158 11.26 11.18 -11.32
C SER A 158 10.17 10.11 -11.18
N GLY A 159 9.88 9.71 -9.93
CA GLY A 159 8.87 8.71 -9.59
C GLY A 159 9.33 7.25 -9.68
N GLN A 160 10.60 6.99 -10.02
CA GLN A 160 11.17 5.65 -9.91
C GLN A 160 11.58 5.37 -8.46
N PHE A 161 11.05 4.26 -7.94
CA PHE A 161 11.29 3.69 -6.61
C PHE A 161 12.38 2.59 -6.65
N THR A 162 13.00 2.25 -5.52
CA THR A 162 14.13 1.31 -5.41
C THR A 162 13.69 -0.10 -5.00
N ASP A 163 14.59 -0.86 -4.34
CA ASP A 163 14.30 -2.17 -3.80
C ASP A 163 13.22 -2.16 -2.71
N ASP A 164 13.07 -1.08 -1.94
CA ASP A 164 11.97 -0.91 -0.98
C ASP A 164 10.62 -1.13 -1.67
N GLY A 165 10.35 -0.38 -2.75
CA GLY A 165 9.12 -0.47 -3.51
C GLY A 165 8.96 -1.79 -4.24
N SER A 166 10.00 -2.28 -4.92
CA SER A 166 9.95 -3.59 -5.60
C SER A 166 9.65 -4.73 -4.63
N THR A 167 10.30 -4.77 -3.48
CA THR A 167 10.11 -5.84 -2.49
C THR A 167 8.78 -5.71 -1.74
N ALA A 168 8.25 -4.50 -1.56
CA ALA A 168 6.90 -4.25 -1.05
C ALA A 168 5.81 -4.79 -2.00
N LEU A 169 5.94 -4.53 -3.30
CA LEU A 169 5.01 -5.01 -4.33
C LEU A 169 5.06 -6.55 -4.44
N CYS A 170 6.24 -7.14 -4.45
CA CYS A 170 6.41 -8.59 -4.43
C CYS A 170 5.77 -9.21 -3.17
N LEU A 171 5.92 -8.60 -1.99
CA LEU A 171 5.26 -9.06 -0.77
C LEU A 171 3.73 -8.96 -0.89
N ALA A 172 3.21 -7.87 -1.41
CA ALA A 172 1.76 -7.71 -1.60
C ALA A 172 1.18 -8.85 -2.45
N ILE A 173 1.82 -9.18 -3.58
CA ILE A 173 1.40 -10.30 -4.44
C ILE A 173 1.52 -11.64 -3.70
N ALA A 174 2.59 -11.87 -2.95
CA ALA A 174 2.79 -13.12 -2.22
C ALA A 174 1.68 -13.38 -1.18
N LEU A 175 1.25 -12.34 -0.46
CA LEU A 175 0.22 -12.43 0.57
C LEU A 175 -1.20 -12.57 0.01
N LEU A 176 -1.46 -12.04 -1.19
CA LEU A 176 -2.76 -12.22 -1.87
C LEU A 176 -3.03 -13.66 -2.29
N GLY A 177 -1.98 -14.49 -2.30
CA GLY A 177 -2.06 -15.92 -2.57
C GLY A 177 -2.29 -16.24 -4.04
N SER A 178 -1.83 -17.43 -4.42
CA SER A 178 -2.30 -18.14 -5.61
C SER A 178 -2.79 -19.50 -5.13
N GLU A 179 -4.11 -19.68 -5.05
CA GLU A 179 -4.65 -21.04 -4.98
C GLU A 179 -4.25 -21.74 -6.28
N THR A 180 -3.45 -22.79 -6.15
CA THR A 180 -3.27 -23.76 -7.24
C THR A 180 -3.93 -25.03 -6.79
N ASP A 181 -4.58 -25.73 -7.72
CA ASP A 181 -5.53 -26.83 -7.47
C ASP A 181 -5.00 -28.01 -6.62
N ASN A 182 -3.73 -28.03 -6.17
CA ASN A 182 -3.14 -29.18 -5.49
C ASN A 182 -2.19 -28.92 -4.30
N ALA A 183 -1.95 -27.68 -3.84
CA ALA A 183 -1.22 -27.44 -2.58
C ALA A 183 -1.38 -26.01 -2.05
N VAL A 184 -1.50 -25.87 -0.72
CA VAL A 184 -1.37 -24.57 -0.04
C VAL A 184 0.12 -24.21 0.01
N ILE A 185 0.54 -23.22 -0.78
CA ILE A 185 1.90 -22.69 -0.75
C ILE A 185 1.94 -21.55 0.28
N HIS A 186 2.87 -21.62 1.23
CA HIS A 186 3.07 -20.56 2.22
C HIS A 186 3.47 -19.24 1.53
N PRO A 187 2.94 -18.07 1.94
CA PRO A 187 3.25 -16.79 1.32
C PRO A 187 4.75 -16.48 1.23
N SER A 188 5.55 -16.80 2.26
CA SER A 188 7.01 -16.63 2.26
C SER A 188 7.71 -17.37 1.10
N THR A 189 7.18 -18.52 0.66
CA THR A 189 7.71 -19.24 -0.50
C THR A 189 7.47 -18.45 -1.78
N VAL A 190 6.26 -17.92 -1.94
CA VAL A 190 5.90 -17.08 -3.09
C VAL A 190 6.72 -15.79 -3.08
N GLN A 191 6.85 -15.15 -1.92
CA GLN A 191 7.67 -13.95 -1.70
C GLN A 191 9.10 -14.16 -2.18
N MET A 192 9.77 -15.23 -1.75
CA MET A 192 11.15 -15.53 -2.17
C MET A 192 11.27 -15.79 -3.66
N ASN A 193 10.30 -16.48 -4.28
CA ASN A 193 10.29 -16.69 -5.72
C ASN A 193 10.10 -15.39 -6.50
N LEU A 194 9.24 -14.48 -6.00
CA LEU A 194 9.06 -13.16 -6.61
C LEU A 194 10.30 -12.28 -6.45
N TYR A 195 11.01 -12.35 -5.32
CA TYR A 195 12.29 -11.65 -5.13
C TYR A 195 13.37 -12.18 -6.06
N ARG A 196 13.45 -13.50 -6.28
CA ARG A 196 14.35 -14.07 -7.30
C ARG A 196 13.98 -13.58 -8.70
N ARG A 197 12.70 -13.56 -9.04
CA ARG A 197 12.24 -13.05 -10.34
C ARG A 197 12.59 -11.57 -10.52
N TRP A 198 12.42 -10.75 -9.48
CA TRP A 198 12.89 -9.36 -9.49
C TRP A 198 14.41 -9.29 -9.68
N TYR A 199 15.18 -10.04 -8.90
CA TYR A 199 16.65 -10.10 -8.99
C TYR A 199 17.17 -10.51 -10.37
N GLU A 200 16.56 -11.51 -11.00
CA GLU A 200 17.01 -12.06 -12.29
C GLU A 200 16.53 -11.27 -13.51
N SER A 201 15.34 -10.65 -13.44
CA SER A 201 14.65 -10.10 -14.62
C SER A 201 14.11 -8.69 -14.47
N GLY A 202 14.28 -8.05 -13.30
CA GLY A 202 13.68 -6.75 -13.02
C GLY A 202 12.15 -6.79 -12.87
N TYR A 203 11.55 -7.95 -12.60
CA TYR A 203 10.10 -8.04 -12.36
C TYR A 203 9.67 -7.11 -11.22
N LEU A 204 8.67 -6.25 -11.48
CA LEU A 204 8.21 -5.18 -10.57
C LEU A 204 9.30 -4.16 -10.18
N SER A 205 10.32 -4.01 -11.02
CA SER A 205 11.26 -2.88 -10.96
C SER A 205 10.67 -1.65 -11.63
N SER A 206 10.96 -0.46 -11.08
CA SER A 206 10.63 0.82 -11.68
C SER A 206 11.53 1.17 -12.89
N THR A 207 12.67 0.50 -13.04
CA THR A 207 13.65 0.71 -14.13
C THR A 207 13.65 -0.40 -15.17
N GLY A 208 12.98 -1.53 -14.88
CA GLY A 208 12.99 -2.73 -15.71
C GLY A 208 14.15 -3.69 -15.42
N GLU A 209 15.04 -3.36 -14.49
CA GLU A 209 16.16 -4.22 -14.05
C GLU A 209 16.24 -4.24 -12.52
N CYS A 210 16.92 -5.23 -11.93
CA CYS A 210 17.20 -5.21 -10.47
C CYS A 210 18.36 -4.26 -10.17
N PHE A 211 18.21 -3.44 -9.13
CA PHE A 211 19.23 -2.51 -8.65
C PHE A 211 19.06 -2.24 -7.15
N ASP A 212 20.00 -1.50 -6.57
CA ASP A 212 20.04 -1.04 -5.18
C ASP A 212 20.06 -2.09 -4.06
N ILE A 213 20.06 -3.37 -4.42
CA ILE A 213 20.23 -4.45 -3.45
C ILE A 213 21.70 -4.81 -3.21
N ALA A 214 22.06 -5.05 -1.95
CA ALA A 214 23.34 -5.68 -1.64
C ALA A 214 23.40 -7.10 -2.23
N LYS A 215 24.55 -7.50 -2.80
CA LYS A 215 24.72 -8.87 -3.33
C LYS A 215 24.29 -9.90 -2.28
N SER A 216 23.32 -10.74 -2.66
CA SER A 216 22.70 -11.71 -1.77
C SER A 216 22.82 -13.11 -2.38
N ASP A 217 23.68 -13.93 -1.80
CA ASP A 217 23.88 -15.33 -2.23
C ASP A 217 22.55 -16.12 -2.19
N LYS A 218 21.60 -15.71 -1.33
CA LYS A 218 20.26 -16.28 -1.21
C LYS A 218 19.36 -16.05 -2.44
N LEU A 219 19.49 -14.91 -3.10
CA LEU A 219 18.72 -14.64 -4.32
C LEU A 219 19.36 -15.29 -5.54
N SER A 220 20.68 -15.51 -5.51
CA SER A 220 21.42 -16.20 -6.58
C SER A 220 21.38 -17.73 -6.50
N SER A 221 20.95 -18.30 -5.37
CA SER A 221 20.88 -19.76 -5.17
C SER A 221 19.43 -20.24 -5.21
N ALA A 222 19.21 -21.34 -5.95
CA ALA A 222 17.93 -22.05 -5.98
C ALA A 222 17.64 -22.82 -4.68
N ASP A 223 18.49 -22.67 -3.66
CA ASP A 223 18.41 -23.46 -2.44
C ASP A 223 17.16 -23.08 -1.62
N ALA A 224 16.51 -24.11 -1.07
CA ALA A 224 15.14 -24.06 -0.55
C ALA A 224 15.05 -23.54 0.89
N SER A 225 16.14 -23.03 1.47
CA SER A 225 16.06 -22.44 2.81
C SER A 225 15.41 -21.06 2.75
N TYR A 226 14.10 -21.05 3.02
CA TYR A 226 13.30 -19.83 3.06
C TYR A 226 13.73 -18.89 4.20
N TYR A 227 14.48 -19.36 5.21
CA TYR A 227 14.85 -18.56 6.38
C TYR A 227 16.18 -17.83 6.20
N GLY A 228 16.11 -16.51 6.28
CA GLY A 228 17.15 -15.49 6.36
C GLY A 228 18.17 -15.69 7.48
N SER A 229 19.16 -14.81 7.54
CA SER A 229 20.19 -14.89 8.57
C SER A 229 19.65 -14.44 9.91
N ALA A 230 19.85 -15.25 10.96
CA ALA A 230 19.58 -14.89 12.36
C ALA A 230 20.77 -14.18 13.02
N SER A 231 21.80 -13.79 12.25
CA SER A 231 22.94 -13.02 12.78
C SER A 231 22.55 -11.57 13.04
N SER A 232 23.07 -10.99 14.12
CA SER A 232 22.96 -9.55 14.39
C SER A 232 23.55 -8.65 13.29
N HIS A 233 24.39 -9.21 12.41
CA HIS A 233 24.94 -8.51 11.24
C HIS A 233 23.93 -8.41 10.07
N ALA A 234 22.78 -9.08 10.17
CA ALA A 234 21.66 -8.98 9.23
C ALA A 234 20.51 -8.15 9.86
N SER A 235 20.86 -6.98 10.42
CA SER A 235 19.95 -6.10 11.17
C SER A 235 19.53 -4.83 10.39
N GLY A 236 19.63 -4.86 9.06
CA GLY A 236 19.22 -3.75 8.20
C GLY A 236 17.70 -3.49 8.23
N ASN A 237 17.29 -2.35 7.67
CA ASN A 237 15.89 -1.93 7.55
C ASN A 237 15.08 -2.73 6.50
N GLY A 238 15.71 -3.65 5.77
CA GLY A 238 15.12 -4.44 4.69
C GLY A 238 13.86 -5.23 5.04
N SER A 239 13.64 -5.51 6.33
CA SER A 239 12.40 -6.12 6.81
C SER A 239 11.24 -5.13 6.95
N LEU A 240 11.52 -3.88 7.35
CA LEU A 240 10.53 -2.85 7.62
C LEU A 240 10.07 -2.14 6.35
N MET A 241 11.00 -1.84 5.45
CA MET A 241 10.73 -1.03 4.24
C MET A 241 9.61 -1.62 3.36
N ARG A 242 9.46 -2.95 3.37
CA ARG A 242 8.47 -3.69 2.57
C ARG A 242 7.20 -4.08 3.33
N LEU A 243 7.16 -3.85 4.64
CA LEU A 243 6.25 -4.54 5.57
C LEU A 243 4.77 -4.24 5.32
N ALA A 244 4.45 -3.01 4.88
CA ALA A 244 3.12 -2.42 4.94
C ALA A 244 1.99 -3.34 4.43
N SER A 245 2.26 -4.14 3.39
CA SER A 245 1.29 -5.08 2.80
C SER A 245 0.67 -6.06 3.80
N ALA A 246 1.44 -6.57 4.77
CA ALA A 246 0.96 -7.55 5.75
C ALA A 246 -0.12 -6.99 6.70
N PRO A 247 0.14 -5.91 7.48
CA PRO A 247 -0.88 -5.30 8.33
C PRO A 247 -2.08 -4.75 7.54
N LEU A 248 -1.88 -4.28 6.31
CA LEU A 248 -2.97 -3.78 5.48
C LEU A 248 -3.94 -4.92 5.07
N LEU A 249 -3.40 -6.06 4.63
CA LEU A 249 -4.22 -7.19 4.17
C LEU A 249 -4.93 -7.90 5.33
N TYR A 250 -4.23 -8.10 6.44
CA TYR A 250 -4.72 -8.84 7.60
C TYR A 250 -5.22 -7.93 8.73
N GLN A 251 -5.55 -6.67 8.48
CA GLN A 251 -5.99 -5.71 9.51
C GLN A 251 -7.15 -6.19 10.40
N ARG A 252 -7.99 -7.10 9.90
CA ARG A 252 -9.14 -7.69 10.63
C ARG A 252 -8.75 -8.90 11.48
N ASP A 253 -7.54 -9.42 11.31
CA ASP A 253 -6.93 -10.49 12.08
C ASP A 253 -5.52 -10.06 12.49
N PRO A 254 -5.40 -9.24 13.55
CA PRO A 254 -4.10 -8.72 13.97
C PRO A 254 -3.09 -9.80 14.33
N LEU A 255 -3.53 -10.97 14.80
CA LEU A 255 -2.62 -12.10 15.07
C LEU A 255 -2.01 -12.61 13.76
N ASN A 256 -2.82 -12.81 12.74
CA ASN A 256 -2.30 -13.22 11.43
C ASN A 256 -1.45 -12.13 10.78
N ALA A 257 -1.80 -10.86 10.96
CA ALA A 257 -0.99 -9.74 10.50
C ALA A 257 0.42 -9.73 11.13
N MET A 258 0.51 -10.00 12.43
CA MET A 258 1.79 -10.12 13.14
C MET A 258 2.59 -11.32 12.64
N ASN A 259 1.94 -12.48 12.50
CA ASN A 259 2.59 -13.70 12.00
C ASN A 259 3.15 -13.50 10.59
N GLU A 260 2.37 -12.97 9.65
CA GLU A 260 2.84 -12.76 8.27
C GLU A 260 3.89 -11.65 8.17
N SER A 261 3.87 -10.67 9.08
CA SER A 261 4.91 -9.66 9.20
C SER A 261 6.26 -10.25 9.64
N ILE A 262 6.22 -11.19 10.60
CA ILE A 262 7.39 -11.95 11.05
C ILE A 262 7.87 -12.88 9.94
N ASN A 263 6.98 -13.69 9.37
CA ASN A 263 7.27 -14.62 8.28
C ASN A 263 7.90 -13.90 7.09
N SER A 264 7.45 -12.68 6.78
CA SER A 264 8.04 -11.83 5.74
C SER A 264 9.46 -11.38 6.09
N SER A 265 9.70 -10.94 7.33
CA SER A 265 11.04 -10.55 7.78
C SER A 265 12.00 -11.73 7.72
N GLU A 266 11.58 -12.88 8.26
CA GLU A 266 12.37 -14.09 8.36
C GLU A 266 12.93 -14.54 7.03
N THR A 267 12.34 -14.19 5.88
CA THR A 267 12.88 -14.57 4.57
C THR A 267 14.31 -14.10 4.30
N MET A 268 14.67 -12.93 4.82
CA MET A 268 15.98 -12.29 4.59
C MET A 268 16.64 -11.84 5.90
N HIS A 269 15.84 -11.35 6.85
CA HIS A 269 16.26 -10.76 8.12
C HIS A 269 15.57 -11.51 9.28
N ALA A 270 16.20 -12.59 9.75
CA ALA A 270 15.69 -13.42 10.84
C ALA A 270 16.28 -13.04 12.22
N TRP A 271 17.00 -11.93 12.31
CA TRP A 271 17.49 -11.43 13.58
C TRP A 271 16.33 -10.94 14.45
N GLN A 272 16.34 -11.29 15.74
CA GLN A 272 15.22 -11.03 16.66
C GLN A 272 14.78 -9.55 16.65
N LEU A 273 15.72 -8.61 16.61
CA LEU A 273 15.41 -7.18 16.56
C LEU A 273 14.60 -6.78 15.30
N CYS A 274 14.87 -7.41 14.15
CA CYS A 274 14.10 -7.17 12.93
C CYS A 274 12.67 -7.71 13.07
N LEU A 275 12.52 -8.90 13.66
CA LEU A 275 11.21 -9.52 13.90
C LEU A 275 10.36 -8.67 14.85
N ASP A 276 10.95 -8.23 15.95
CA ASP A 276 10.29 -7.38 16.95
C ASP A 276 9.97 -6.00 16.38
N SER A 277 10.85 -5.42 15.57
CA SER A 277 10.57 -4.16 14.87
C SER A 277 9.38 -4.30 13.92
N CYS A 278 9.29 -5.41 13.18
CA CYS A 278 8.12 -5.69 12.34
C CYS A 278 6.84 -5.83 13.16
N ARG A 279 6.88 -6.50 14.33
CA ARG A 279 5.71 -6.57 15.24
C ARG A 279 5.25 -5.19 15.69
N VAL A 280 6.17 -4.37 16.19
CA VAL A 280 5.86 -3.00 16.63
C VAL A 280 5.27 -2.19 15.49
N TYR A 281 5.89 -2.21 14.30
CA TYR A 281 5.41 -1.43 13.17
C TYR A 281 4.05 -1.92 12.64
N THR A 282 3.81 -3.23 12.67
CA THR A 282 2.49 -3.83 12.38
C THR A 282 1.43 -3.32 13.35
N GLY A 283 1.74 -3.28 14.65
CA GLY A 283 0.86 -2.74 15.67
C GLY A 283 0.50 -1.28 15.42
N LEU A 284 1.49 -0.45 15.05
CA LEU A 284 1.27 0.96 14.71
C LEU A 284 0.38 1.14 13.48
N ILE A 285 0.61 0.35 12.42
CA ILE A 285 -0.20 0.42 11.18
C ILE A 285 -1.64 -0.01 11.47
N ILE A 286 -1.85 -1.13 12.18
CA ILE A 286 -3.20 -1.60 12.52
C ILE A 286 -3.90 -0.59 13.43
N GLY A 287 -3.20 -0.04 14.43
CA GLY A 287 -3.76 1.00 15.29
C GLY A 287 -4.22 2.24 14.53
N ALA A 288 -3.42 2.70 13.57
CA ALA A 288 -3.79 3.79 12.67
C ALA A 288 -5.04 3.44 11.83
N LEU A 289 -5.12 2.21 11.30
CA LEU A 289 -6.30 1.71 10.56
C LEU A 289 -7.55 1.59 11.45
N GLN A 290 -7.37 1.28 12.74
CA GLN A 290 -8.43 1.21 13.75
C GLN A 290 -8.85 2.60 14.28
N GLY A 291 -8.16 3.66 13.86
CA GLY A 291 -8.50 5.05 14.21
C GLY A 291 -7.86 5.55 15.50
N ALA A 292 -6.83 4.90 16.01
CA ALA A 292 -6.05 5.41 17.13
C ALA A 292 -5.42 6.77 16.79
N THR A 293 -5.37 7.64 17.78
CA THR A 293 -4.72 8.95 17.69
C THR A 293 -3.21 8.81 17.63
N LYS A 294 -2.52 9.85 17.13
CA LYS A 294 -1.05 9.88 17.12
C LYS A 294 -0.49 9.75 18.54
N GLU A 295 -1.12 10.38 19.52
CA GLU A 295 -0.72 10.34 20.92
C GLU A 295 -0.85 8.93 21.51
N GLU A 296 -1.93 8.21 21.19
CA GLU A 296 -2.11 6.81 21.60
C GLU A 296 -1.07 5.88 20.95
N LEU A 297 -0.78 6.08 19.67
CA LEU A 297 0.19 5.27 18.92
C LEU A 297 1.64 5.50 19.38
N LEU A 298 1.98 6.74 19.76
CA LEU A 298 3.35 7.14 20.10
C LEU A 298 3.60 7.21 21.61
N ASN A 299 2.69 6.71 22.45
CA ASN A 299 2.88 6.71 23.89
C ASN A 299 4.12 5.89 24.25
N SER A 300 5.12 6.52 24.87
CA SER A 300 6.41 5.90 25.18
C SER A 300 6.37 4.92 26.36
N ASP A 301 5.31 4.96 27.16
CA ASP A 301 5.23 4.16 28.39
C ASP A 301 4.86 2.69 28.10
N GLN A 302 4.19 2.42 26.98
CA GLN A 302 3.75 1.09 26.56
C GLN A 302 3.71 0.98 25.03
N LEU A 303 4.09 -0.18 24.49
CA LEU A 303 3.90 -0.45 23.07
C LEU A 303 2.41 -0.49 22.75
N TYR A 304 2.04 0.06 21.58
CA TYR A 304 0.66 0.01 21.12
C TYR A 304 0.27 -1.44 20.77
N VAL A 305 -0.79 -1.94 21.42
CA VAL A 305 -1.39 -3.26 21.15
C VAL A 305 -2.73 -3.06 20.44
N PRO A 306 -2.86 -3.47 19.15
CA PRO A 306 -4.11 -3.40 18.42
C PRO A 306 -5.28 -4.11 19.11
N ALA A 307 -6.49 -3.60 18.90
CA ALA A 307 -7.70 -4.30 19.33
C ALA A 307 -7.78 -5.66 18.63
N GLY A 308 -7.98 -6.73 19.40
CA GLY A 308 -7.98 -8.12 18.91
C GLY A 308 -6.77 -8.95 19.34
N LEU A 309 -5.76 -8.35 19.96
CA LEU A 309 -4.63 -9.04 20.60
C LEU A 309 -4.68 -8.93 22.12
N SER A 310 -4.07 -9.87 22.83
CA SER A 310 -3.88 -9.79 24.27
C SER A 310 -2.77 -8.78 24.60
N HIS A 311 -2.85 -8.12 25.76
CA HIS A 311 -1.88 -7.10 26.17
C HIS A 311 -0.48 -7.65 26.49
N ASP A 312 -0.32 -8.97 26.54
CA ASP A 312 0.92 -9.70 26.78
C ASP A 312 1.55 -10.32 25.51
N TYR A 313 1.00 -10.02 24.32
CA TYR A 313 1.55 -10.41 23.02
C TYR A 313 2.76 -9.55 22.62
#